data_AF-A0A925E4V2-F1
#
_entry.id   AF-A0A925E4V2-F1
#
_cell.length_a   1.000
_cell.length_b   1.000
_cell.length_c   1.000
_cell.angle_alpha   90.00
_cell.angle_beta   90.00
_cell.angle_gamma   90.00
#
_symmetry.space_group_name_H-M   'P 1'
#
loop_
_entity.id
_entity.type
_entity.pdbx_description
1 polymer ?
#
loop_
_entity_poly.entity_id
_entity_poly.type
_entity_poly.pdbx_seq_one_letter_code
_entity_poly.pdbx_strand_id
1 'polypeptide(L)'
;MKKLSFLAITCAAFVILVAANRSTPDPYGLKKGSASVQSISAISFGPDGILFIGDSKSAMVFAVDTKDKTAIEKAAAVEVKDIDKKIAAALGTETKNIRIQDMAVNPLSKKIYFAVQVVDGTPVLLTLEGDKFQSVNLKDIAFSQVSIANVPGEDVKDRNGRPLRDQSISDLNYADGSVMLSGLSNQEFGSTFRKISFPFTDKQEQASLEIYHAAHGKFETNSPIRT
;
A
#
# COMPACT_ATOMS: atom_id res chain seq x y z
N MET A 1 -26.02 0.99 67.15
CA MET A 1 -26.44 0.83 65.74
C MET A 1 -25.86 1.94 64.86
N LYS A 2 -24.56 1.96 64.55
CA LYS A 2 -23.95 2.97 63.64
C LYS A 2 -22.58 2.51 63.09
N LYS A 3 -22.47 1.36 62.42
CA LYS A 3 -21.22 0.95 61.73
C LYS A 3 -21.41 0.01 60.53
N LEU A 4 -22.52 0.14 59.77
CA LEU A 4 -22.79 -0.80 58.66
C LEU A 4 -23.24 -0.16 57.34
N SER A 5 -22.93 1.12 57.10
CA SER A 5 -23.40 1.85 55.92
C SER A 5 -22.30 2.48 55.06
N PHE A 6 -21.01 2.22 55.33
CA PHE A 6 -19.90 2.79 54.55
C PHE A 6 -19.26 1.83 53.54
N LEU A 7 -19.65 0.55 53.50
CA LEU A 7 -19.06 -0.44 52.58
C LEU A 7 -19.83 -0.63 51.27
N ALA A 8 -21.03 -0.05 51.15
CA ALA A 8 -21.86 -0.20 49.95
C ALA A 8 -21.60 0.90 48.88
N ILE A 9 -20.94 2.00 49.25
CA ILE A 9 -20.70 3.14 48.35
C ILE A 9 -19.39 2.98 47.56
N THR A 10 -18.43 2.20 48.06
CA THR A 10 -17.16 1.95 47.37
C THR A 10 -17.26 0.93 46.23
N CYS A 11 -18.19 -0.04 46.29
CA CYS A 11 -18.40 -0.99 45.19
C CYS A 11 -19.13 -0.36 43.98
N ALA A 12 -20.01 0.62 44.19
CA ALA A 12 -20.70 1.30 43.09
C ALA A 12 -19.78 2.23 42.28
N ALA A 13 -18.74 2.80 42.91
CA ALA A 13 -17.75 3.63 42.23
C ALA A 13 -16.74 2.82 41.39
N PHE A 14 -16.52 1.54 41.70
CA PHE A 14 -15.58 0.69 40.97
C PHE A 14 -16.17 0.08 39.69
N VAL A 15 -17.50 -0.07 39.62
CA VAL A 15 -18.18 -0.64 38.44
C VAL A 15 -18.32 0.36 37.29
N ILE A 16 -18.27 1.67 37.57
CA ILE A 16 -18.44 2.71 36.53
C ILE A 16 -17.13 2.98 35.76
N LEU A 17 -15.95 2.69 36.33
CA LEU A 17 -14.67 2.94 35.64
C LEU A 17 -14.32 1.92 34.54
N VAL A 18 -14.99 0.76 34.49
CA VAL A 18 -14.68 -0.29 33.50
C VAL A 18 -15.35 -0.03 32.13
N ALA A 19 -16.27 0.93 32.04
CA ALA A 19 -16.97 1.24 30.79
C ALA A 19 -16.21 2.23 29.86
N ALA A 20 -15.13 2.86 30.32
CA ALA A 20 -14.43 3.91 29.58
C ALA A 20 -13.38 3.40 28.56
N ASN A 21 -13.13 2.09 28.52
CA ASN A 21 -12.11 1.48 27.64
C ASN A 21 -12.71 0.71 26.46
N ARG A 22 -13.85 1.16 25.92
CA ARG A 22 -14.33 0.67 24.62
C ARG A 22 -13.46 1.30 23.54
N SER A 23 -12.46 0.57 23.06
CA SER A 23 -11.75 0.91 21.83
C SER A 23 -12.81 1.14 20.74
N THR A 24 -12.86 2.35 20.18
CA THR A 24 -13.67 2.61 19.00
C THR A 24 -13.21 1.64 17.91
N PRO A 25 -14.11 0.83 17.32
CA PRO A 25 -13.75 -0.07 16.24
C PRO A 25 -13.05 0.72 15.15
N ASP A 26 -11.90 0.24 14.68
CA ASP A 26 -11.25 0.82 13.52
C ASP A 26 -12.22 0.75 12.33
N PRO A 27 -12.58 1.89 11.71
CA PRO A 27 -13.63 1.94 10.69
C PRO A 27 -13.27 1.14 9.42
N TYR A 28 -11.98 0.80 9.26
CA TYR A 28 -11.44 0.06 8.13
C TYR A 28 -11.07 -1.39 8.48
N GLY A 29 -11.33 -1.83 9.71
CA GLY A 29 -10.99 -3.18 10.17
C GLY A 29 -9.48 -3.45 10.27
N LEU A 30 -8.66 -2.41 10.37
CA LEU A 30 -7.20 -2.55 10.46
C LEU A 30 -6.80 -3.21 11.78
N LYS A 31 -5.80 -4.09 11.70
CA LYS A 31 -5.25 -4.80 12.86
C LYS A 31 -3.79 -4.43 13.04
N LYS A 32 -3.37 -4.27 14.28
CA LYS A 32 -1.96 -4.01 14.60
C LYS A 32 -1.13 -5.25 14.34
N GLY A 33 -0.02 -5.10 13.61
CA GLY A 33 0.94 -6.17 13.35
C GLY A 33 2.04 -5.69 12.40
N SER A 34 2.64 -6.61 11.64
CA SER A 34 3.65 -6.26 10.64
C SER A 34 3.12 -6.48 9.23
N ALA A 35 3.11 -5.44 8.41
CA ALA A 35 2.79 -5.55 6.99
C ALA A 35 4.03 -6.10 6.25
N SER A 36 4.07 -7.42 6.08
CA SER A 36 5.19 -8.15 5.47
C SER A 36 5.19 -8.05 3.95
N VAL A 37 5.44 -6.85 3.44
CA VAL A 37 5.58 -6.59 2.00
C VAL A 37 6.89 -7.21 1.46
N GLN A 38 6.81 -7.87 0.32
CA GLN A 38 7.94 -8.45 -0.42
C GLN A 38 8.38 -7.57 -1.59
N SER A 39 7.47 -6.73 -2.09
CA SER A 39 7.72 -5.69 -3.08
C SER A 39 6.75 -4.52 -2.88
N ILE A 40 7.10 -3.36 -3.41
CA ILE A 40 6.23 -2.18 -3.47
C ILE A 40 6.20 -1.74 -4.93
N SER A 41 5.25 -2.29 -5.70
CA SER A 41 5.13 -2.06 -7.15
C SER A 41 4.41 -0.75 -7.47
N ALA A 42 3.42 -0.38 -6.66
CA ALA A 42 2.65 0.84 -6.78
C ALA A 42 2.09 1.24 -5.41
N ILE A 43 1.88 2.54 -5.19
CA ILE A 43 1.33 3.10 -3.97
C ILE A 43 0.27 4.16 -4.28
N SER A 44 -0.78 4.21 -3.47
CA SER A 44 -1.78 5.28 -3.54
C SER A 44 -2.36 5.58 -2.18
N PHE A 45 -2.79 6.81 -1.97
CA PHE A 45 -3.53 7.17 -0.77
C PHE A 45 -5.04 7.01 -0.98
N GLY A 46 -5.68 6.57 0.09
CA GLY A 46 -7.12 6.41 0.22
C GLY A 46 -7.74 7.37 1.23
N PRO A 47 -8.90 6.99 1.81
CA PRO A 47 -9.59 7.79 2.79
C PRO A 47 -8.76 7.88 4.07
N ASP A 48 -8.91 8.96 4.83
CA ASP A 48 -8.23 9.21 6.11
C ASP A 48 -6.69 9.05 6.10
N GLY A 49 -6.05 9.18 4.94
CA GLY A 49 -4.60 9.03 4.80
C GLY A 49 -4.12 7.57 4.86
N ILE A 50 -5.00 6.60 4.65
CA ILE A 50 -4.61 5.20 4.50
C ILE A 50 -3.74 5.05 3.24
N LEU A 51 -2.57 4.45 3.40
CA LEU A 51 -1.67 4.15 2.30
C LEU A 51 -1.94 2.74 1.78
N PHE A 52 -2.29 2.63 0.51
CA PHE A 52 -2.36 1.37 -0.20
C PHE A 52 -1.01 1.03 -0.83
N ILE A 53 -0.61 -0.22 -0.70
CA ILE A 53 0.63 -0.76 -1.24
C ILE A 53 0.30 -1.99 -2.08
N GLY A 54 0.62 -1.93 -3.37
CA GLY A 54 0.59 -3.09 -4.25
C GLY A 54 1.89 -3.89 -4.15
N ASP A 55 1.79 -5.15 -3.75
CA ASP A 55 2.91 -6.08 -3.69
C ASP A 55 2.75 -7.16 -4.77
N SER A 56 3.41 -6.95 -5.91
CA SER A 56 3.37 -7.90 -7.02
C SER A 56 3.93 -9.26 -6.62
N LYS A 57 5.03 -9.32 -5.86
CA LYS A 57 5.72 -10.58 -5.49
C LYS A 57 4.86 -11.48 -4.62
N SER A 58 4.21 -10.93 -3.59
CA SER A 58 3.30 -11.72 -2.74
C SER A 58 1.87 -11.81 -3.29
N ALA A 59 1.57 -11.12 -4.40
CA ALA A 59 0.24 -10.99 -4.98
C ALA A 59 -0.80 -10.45 -4.00
N MET A 60 -0.43 -9.40 -3.25
CA MET A 60 -1.26 -8.80 -2.22
C MET A 60 -1.43 -7.30 -2.44
N VAL A 61 -2.54 -6.76 -1.96
CA VAL A 61 -2.69 -5.34 -1.66
C VAL A 61 -2.76 -5.15 -0.16
N PHE A 62 -1.95 -4.25 0.37
CA PHE A 62 -1.96 -3.85 1.77
C PHE A 62 -2.61 -2.47 1.91
N ALA A 63 -3.37 -2.26 2.98
CA ALA A 63 -3.84 -0.96 3.42
C ALA A 63 -3.22 -0.67 4.79
N VAL A 64 -2.49 0.44 4.91
CA VAL A 64 -1.63 0.74 6.07
C VAL A 64 -1.99 2.11 6.63
N ASP A 65 -2.28 2.18 7.92
CA ASP A 65 -2.43 3.45 8.63
C ASP A 65 -1.06 3.94 9.10
N THR A 66 -0.47 4.85 8.32
CA THR A 66 0.83 5.49 8.59
C THR A 66 0.80 6.45 9.78
N LYS A 67 -0.39 6.71 10.36
CA LYS A 67 -0.64 7.72 11.40
C LYS A 67 -0.33 9.15 10.97
N ASP A 68 -0.03 9.38 9.69
CA ASP A 68 0.20 10.70 9.12
C ASP A 68 -1.13 11.36 8.74
N LYS A 69 -1.85 11.84 9.75
CA LYS A 69 -3.22 12.40 9.62
C LYS A 69 -3.31 13.90 9.92
N THR A 70 -2.18 14.56 10.13
CA THR A 70 -2.15 16.00 10.39
C THR A 70 -2.53 16.74 9.11
N ALA A 71 -3.72 17.33 9.09
CA ALA A 71 -4.20 18.05 7.92
C ALA A 71 -3.43 19.36 7.70
N ILE A 72 -3.00 19.60 6.47
CA ILE A 72 -2.40 20.86 6.02
C ILE A 72 -3.23 21.42 4.86
N GLU A 73 -3.70 22.65 5.00
CA GLU A 73 -4.57 23.28 4.00
C GLU A 73 -3.87 23.55 2.67
N LYS A 74 -2.59 23.95 2.72
CA LYS A 74 -1.81 24.29 1.53
C LYS A 74 -0.48 23.56 1.49
N ALA A 75 -0.24 22.84 0.40
CA ALA A 75 1.06 22.22 0.15
C ALA A 75 2.12 23.31 -0.08
N ALA A 76 3.28 23.15 0.56
CA ALA A 76 4.46 23.94 0.22
C ALA A 76 5.05 23.44 -1.11
N ALA A 77 5.65 24.33 -1.89
CA ALA A 77 6.43 23.91 -3.04
C ALA A 77 7.64 23.10 -2.56
N VAL A 78 7.86 21.94 -3.16
CA VAL A 78 8.98 21.04 -2.85
C VAL A 78 9.86 20.95 -4.07
N GLU A 79 11.12 21.36 -3.93
CA GLU A 79 12.16 21.16 -4.93
C GLU A 79 13.27 20.32 -4.31
N VAL A 80 13.51 19.14 -4.90
CA VAL A 80 14.59 18.24 -4.47
C VAL A 80 15.53 18.03 -5.65
N LYS A 81 16.68 18.72 -5.61
CA LYS A 81 17.78 18.48 -6.55
C LYS A 81 18.46 17.15 -6.23
N ASP A 82 18.88 16.42 -7.27
CA ASP A 82 19.62 15.16 -7.18
C ASP A 82 18.91 14.11 -6.27
N ILE A 83 17.62 13.88 -6.52
CA ILE A 83 16.77 13.03 -5.69
C ILE A 83 17.31 11.60 -5.53
N ASP A 84 17.85 11.03 -6.61
CA ASP A 84 18.46 9.70 -6.62
C ASP A 84 19.68 9.64 -5.69
N LYS A 85 20.56 10.63 -5.73
CA LYS A 85 21.74 10.72 -4.84
C LYS A 85 21.31 10.85 -3.38
N LYS A 86 20.28 11.64 -3.09
CA LYS A 86 19.77 11.82 -1.72
C LYS A 86 19.13 10.57 -1.16
N ILE A 87 18.33 9.87 -1.96
CA ILE A 87 17.76 8.58 -1.57
C ILE A 87 18.87 7.55 -1.34
N ALA A 88 19.83 7.44 -2.27
CA ALA A 88 20.95 6.52 -2.14
C ALA A 88 21.76 6.80 -0.86
N ALA A 89 22.06 8.07 -0.58
CA ALA A 89 22.75 8.49 0.64
C ALA A 89 21.93 8.16 1.91
N ALA A 90 20.62 8.39 1.91
CA ALA A 90 19.74 8.05 3.04
C ALA A 90 19.67 6.54 3.30
N LEU A 91 19.84 5.73 2.26
CA LEU A 91 19.86 4.27 2.32
C LEU A 91 21.27 3.68 2.53
N GLY A 92 22.31 4.51 2.58
CA GLY A 92 23.70 4.04 2.70
C GLY A 92 24.19 3.23 1.51
N THR A 93 23.74 3.56 0.30
CA THR A 93 24.08 2.86 -0.95
C THR A 93 24.42 3.84 -2.09
N GLU A 94 24.60 3.32 -3.31
CA GLU A 94 24.88 4.10 -4.52
C GLU A 94 23.63 4.24 -5.40
N THR A 95 23.58 5.29 -6.23
CA THR A 95 22.44 5.56 -7.12
C THR A 95 22.13 4.41 -8.08
N LYS A 96 23.16 3.69 -8.56
CA LYS A 96 23.00 2.53 -9.44
C LYS A 96 22.33 1.32 -8.74
N ASN A 97 22.31 1.32 -7.41
CA ASN A 97 21.77 0.24 -6.59
C ASN A 97 20.33 0.49 -6.15
N ILE A 98 19.72 1.60 -6.58
CA ILE A 98 18.34 1.94 -6.25
C ILE A 98 17.52 2.16 -7.52
N ARG A 99 16.22 1.92 -7.40
CA ARG A 99 15.21 2.28 -8.39
C ARG A 99 14.02 2.87 -7.67
N ILE A 100 13.69 4.11 -7.97
CA ILE A 100 12.43 4.72 -7.55
C ILE A 100 11.34 4.06 -8.40
N GLN A 101 10.41 3.35 -7.76
CA GLN A 101 9.32 2.65 -8.43
C GLN A 101 8.11 3.55 -8.59
N ASP A 102 7.76 4.27 -7.52
CA ASP A 102 6.55 5.06 -7.48
C ASP A 102 6.62 6.15 -6.39
N MET A 103 5.72 7.12 -6.46
CA MET A 103 5.60 8.23 -5.51
C MET A 103 4.13 8.63 -5.33
N ALA A 104 3.69 8.78 -4.09
CA ALA A 104 2.35 9.25 -3.76
C ALA A 104 2.38 10.36 -2.72
N VAL A 105 1.44 11.30 -2.81
CA VAL A 105 1.30 12.41 -1.85
C VAL A 105 0.14 12.12 -0.91
N ASN A 106 0.39 12.17 0.39
CA ASN A 106 -0.65 12.03 1.39
C ASN A 106 -1.64 13.22 1.25
N PRO A 107 -2.94 12.97 1.01
CA PRO A 107 -3.91 14.02 0.77
C PRO A 107 -4.17 14.89 2.01
N LEU A 108 -3.90 14.39 3.22
CA LEU A 108 -4.09 15.14 4.47
C LEU A 108 -2.85 15.98 4.79
N SER A 109 -1.70 15.34 4.97
CA SER A 109 -0.46 16.00 5.41
C SER A 109 0.33 16.66 4.30
N LYS A 110 0.01 16.36 3.03
CA LYS A 110 0.78 16.75 1.84
C LYS A 110 2.21 16.21 1.83
N LYS A 111 2.53 15.26 2.71
CA LYS A 111 3.84 14.60 2.76
C LYS A 111 3.98 13.64 1.58
N ILE A 112 5.18 13.59 1.00
CA ILE A 112 5.47 12.77 -0.18
C ILE A 112 6.09 11.45 0.27
N TYR A 113 5.52 10.34 -0.22
CA TYR A 113 5.97 8.98 0.00
C TYR A 113 6.56 8.42 -1.28
N PHE A 114 7.62 7.61 -1.16
CA PHE A 114 8.35 7.01 -2.26
C PHE A 114 8.47 5.50 -2.05
N ALA A 115 8.10 4.75 -3.08
CA ALA A 115 8.43 3.35 -3.20
C ALA A 115 9.81 3.21 -3.86
N VAL A 116 10.77 2.64 -3.16
CA VAL A 116 12.13 2.44 -3.66
C VAL A 116 12.49 0.96 -3.60
N GLN A 117 13.03 0.45 -4.69
CA GLN A 117 13.56 -0.90 -4.79
C GLN A 117 15.08 -0.84 -4.76
N VAL A 118 15.70 -1.56 -3.82
CA VAL A 118 17.14 -1.79 -3.82
C VAL A 118 17.45 -2.98 -4.73
N VAL A 119 18.59 -2.96 -5.43
CA VAL A 119 19.02 -4.02 -6.38
C VAL A 119 19.11 -5.40 -5.73
N ASP A 120 19.34 -5.48 -4.42
CA ASP A 120 19.33 -6.73 -3.66
C ASP A 120 17.92 -7.35 -3.49
N GLY A 121 16.88 -6.67 -3.95
CA GLY A 121 15.49 -7.12 -3.86
C GLY A 121 14.72 -6.53 -2.68
N THR A 122 15.34 -5.75 -1.80
CA THR A 122 14.69 -5.11 -0.64
C THR A 122 13.77 -3.96 -1.06
N PRO A 123 12.45 -4.03 -0.77
CA PRO A 123 11.57 -2.88 -0.92
C PRO A 123 11.71 -1.92 0.26
N VAL A 124 11.73 -0.62 -0.01
CA VAL A 124 11.81 0.43 1.00
C VAL A 124 10.74 1.48 0.73
N LEU A 125 9.95 1.79 1.76
CA LEU A 125 9.04 2.92 1.76
C LEU A 125 9.72 4.10 2.45
N LEU A 126 9.88 5.20 1.73
CA LEU A 126 10.47 6.43 2.25
C LEU A 126 9.42 7.54 2.29
N THR A 127 9.62 8.49 3.18
CA THR A 127 8.90 9.77 3.19
C THR A 127 9.88 10.92 3.13
N LEU A 128 9.46 12.04 2.55
CA LEU A 128 10.25 13.26 2.47
C LEU A 128 9.74 14.32 3.47
N GLU A 129 10.65 14.84 4.29
CA GLU A 129 10.42 15.98 5.16
C GLU A 129 11.43 17.09 4.87
N GLY A 130 10.96 18.17 4.24
CA GLY A 130 11.85 19.20 3.68
C GLY A 130 12.72 18.59 2.58
N ASP A 131 14.01 18.39 2.88
CA ASP A 131 14.99 17.80 1.96
C ASP A 131 15.59 16.47 2.50
N LYS A 132 14.94 15.87 3.51
CA LYS A 132 15.43 14.68 4.19
C LYS A 132 14.49 13.50 3.95
N PHE A 133 15.07 12.39 3.49
CA PHE A 133 14.38 11.11 3.36
C PHE A 133 14.41 10.34 4.68
N GLN A 134 13.27 9.80 5.08
CA GLN A 134 13.12 8.98 6.28
C GLN A 134 12.42 7.67 5.92
N SER A 135 12.86 6.57 6.53
CA SER A 135 12.22 5.27 6.34
C SER A 135 10.89 5.19 7.09
N VAL A 136 9.87 4.66 6.43
CA VAL A 136 8.55 4.41 7.01
C VAL A 136 8.52 2.99 7.54
N ASN A 137 8.28 2.85 8.84
CA ASN A 137 8.26 1.54 9.48
C ASN A 137 6.93 0.81 9.21
N LEU A 138 7.00 -0.38 8.63
CA LEU A 138 5.85 -1.26 8.38
C LEU A 138 5.68 -2.36 9.44
N LYS A 139 6.49 -2.34 10.50
CA LYS A 139 6.35 -3.19 11.68
C LYS A 139 5.53 -2.49 12.76
N ASP A 140 4.77 -3.27 13.51
CA ASP A 140 3.89 -2.81 14.59
C ASP A 140 2.92 -1.69 14.19
N ILE A 141 2.45 -1.75 12.95
CA ILE A 141 1.55 -0.79 12.31
C ILE A 141 0.14 -1.36 12.17
N ALA A 142 -0.88 -0.51 12.12
CA ALA A 142 -2.25 -0.95 11.84
C ALA A 142 -2.43 -1.15 10.34
N PHE A 143 -2.80 -2.36 9.93
CA PHE A 143 -2.97 -2.68 8.51
C PHE A 143 -4.06 -3.74 8.27
N SER A 144 -4.49 -3.84 7.03
CA SER A 144 -5.26 -4.96 6.47
C SER A 144 -4.66 -5.36 5.13
N GLN A 145 -5.00 -6.54 4.64
CA GLN A 145 -4.49 -7.04 3.36
C GLN A 145 -5.52 -7.89 2.63
N VAL A 146 -5.37 -8.01 1.32
CA VAL A 146 -6.20 -8.85 0.45
C VAL A 146 -5.33 -9.46 -0.65
N SER A 147 -5.58 -10.71 -1.01
CA SER A 147 -4.89 -11.37 -2.11
C SER A 147 -5.47 -10.96 -3.46
N ILE A 148 -4.66 -10.97 -4.51
CA ILE A 148 -5.10 -10.72 -5.88
C ILE A 148 -5.26 -12.06 -6.58
N ALA A 149 -6.43 -12.30 -7.16
CA ALA A 149 -6.70 -13.54 -7.88
C ALA A 149 -6.05 -13.58 -9.28
N ASN A 150 -5.84 -14.79 -9.79
CA ASN A 150 -5.47 -15.06 -11.18
C ASN A 150 -4.20 -14.33 -11.63
N VAL A 151 -3.19 -14.22 -10.77
CA VAL A 151 -1.91 -13.60 -11.10
C VAL A 151 -0.95 -14.62 -11.75
N PRO A 152 0.01 -14.21 -12.60
CA PRO A 152 1.01 -15.14 -13.19
C PRO A 152 1.73 -15.98 -12.14
N GLY A 153 2.15 -17.21 -12.44
CA GLY A 153 2.94 -18.02 -11.48
C GLY A 153 4.30 -17.38 -11.15
N GLU A 154 4.88 -17.71 -9.99
CA GLU A 154 6.19 -17.15 -9.56
C GLU A 154 7.35 -17.57 -10.46
N ASP A 155 7.25 -18.74 -11.08
CA ASP A 155 8.23 -19.33 -11.99
C ASP A 155 8.03 -18.92 -13.45
N VAL A 156 6.92 -18.24 -13.77
CA VAL A 156 6.58 -17.84 -15.14
C VAL A 156 7.38 -16.61 -15.55
N LYS A 157 8.02 -16.69 -16.72
CA LYS A 157 8.90 -15.66 -17.26
C LYS A 157 8.47 -15.22 -18.66
N ASP A 158 8.77 -13.98 -19.00
CA ASP A 158 8.65 -13.47 -20.36
C ASP A 158 9.76 -14.01 -21.29
N ARG A 159 9.68 -13.66 -22.58
CA ARG A 159 10.68 -14.04 -23.60
C ARG A 159 12.11 -13.58 -23.27
N ASN A 160 12.25 -12.55 -22.44
CA ASN A 160 13.53 -11.99 -22.03
C ASN A 160 13.99 -12.54 -20.66
N GLY A 161 13.32 -13.57 -20.13
CA GLY A 161 13.64 -14.20 -18.86
C GLY A 161 13.21 -13.41 -17.61
N ARG A 162 12.40 -12.35 -17.76
CA ARG A 162 11.92 -11.54 -16.63
C ARG A 162 10.70 -12.19 -15.99
N PRO A 163 10.59 -12.23 -14.65
CA PRO A 163 9.40 -12.77 -13.99
C PRO A 163 8.14 -12.00 -14.40
N LEU A 164 7.09 -12.71 -14.85
CA LEU A 164 5.79 -12.09 -15.11
C LEU A 164 5.09 -11.69 -13.81
N ARG A 165 5.40 -12.39 -12.71
CA ARG A 165 4.96 -12.06 -11.35
C ARG A 165 5.20 -10.59 -11.00
N ASP A 166 6.35 -10.02 -11.39
CA ASP A 166 6.71 -8.62 -11.12
C ASP A 166 5.79 -7.60 -11.85
N GLN A 167 5.00 -8.06 -12.82
CA GLN A 167 4.06 -7.26 -13.59
C GLN A 167 2.60 -7.50 -13.19
N SER A 168 2.35 -8.25 -12.10
CA SER A 168 0.99 -8.53 -11.60
C SER A 168 0.27 -7.26 -11.14
N ILE A 169 1.03 -6.27 -10.66
CA ILE A 169 0.56 -4.93 -10.32
C ILE A 169 1.52 -3.94 -10.99
N SER A 170 1.02 -3.22 -11.98
CA SER A 170 1.76 -2.18 -12.71
C SER A 170 1.36 -0.77 -12.28
N ASP A 171 0.13 -0.59 -11.81
CA ASP A 171 -0.37 0.64 -11.21
C ASP A 171 -1.50 0.34 -10.21
N LEU A 172 -1.70 1.26 -9.26
CA LEU A 172 -2.71 1.16 -8.21
C LEU A 172 -3.24 2.56 -7.87
N ASN A 173 -4.56 2.69 -7.79
CA ASN A 173 -5.23 3.92 -7.36
C ASN A 173 -6.42 3.62 -6.44
N TYR A 174 -6.93 4.63 -5.74
CA TYR A 174 -8.13 4.53 -4.93
C TYR A 174 -9.18 5.54 -5.39
N ALA A 175 -10.39 5.05 -5.68
CA ALA A 175 -11.54 5.88 -5.98
C ALA A 175 -12.84 5.16 -5.59
N ASP A 176 -13.86 5.93 -5.21
CA ASP A 176 -15.23 5.44 -4.99
C ASP A 176 -15.33 4.19 -4.11
N GLY A 177 -14.63 4.21 -2.97
CA GLY A 177 -14.67 3.10 -2.01
C GLY A 177 -13.88 1.87 -2.43
N SER A 178 -13.06 1.95 -3.48
CA SER A 178 -12.39 0.79 -4.06
C SER A 178 -10.93 1.08 -4.41
N VAL A 179 -10.08 0.09 -4.20
CA VAL A 179 -8.75 0.04 -4.81
C VAL A 179 -8.87 -0.51 -6.22
N MET A 180 -8.35 0.24 -7.17
CA MET A 180 -8.29 -0.09 -8.59
C MET A 180 -6.85 -0.39 -8.94
N LEU A 181 -6.59 -1.53 -9.56
CA LEU A 181 -5.23 -1.91 -9.94
C LEU A 181 -5.19 -2.47 -11.34
N SER A 182 -4.08 -2.22 -12.02
CA SER A 182 -3.80 -2.78 -13.33
C SER A 182 -2.60 -3.72 -13.25
N GLY A 183 -2.52 -4.69 -14.17
CA GLY A 183 -1.37 -5.57 -14.28
C GLY A 183 -1.67 -6.83 -15.06
N LEU A 184 -0.76 -7.79 -15.02
CA LEU A 184 -0.91 -9.08 -15.66
C LEU A 184 -1.73 -10.06 -14.82
N SER A 185 -2.42 -10.95 -15.50
CA SER A 185 -3.08 -12.14 -14.99
C SER A 185 -2.48 -13.38 -15.65
N ASN A 186 -2.85 -14.57 -15.16
CA ASN A 186 -2.51 -15.85 -15.77
C ASN A 186 -3.51 -16.30 -16.85
N GLN A 187 -4.39 -15.39 -17.31
CA GLN A 187 -5.40 -15.68 -18.33
C GLN A 187 -4.84 -15.52 -19.74
N GLU A 188 -5.54 -16.05 -20.75
CA GLU A 188 -5.13 -15.98 -22.16
C GLU A 188 -4.93 -14.53 -22.64
N PHE A 189 -5.77 -13.60 -22.16
CA PHE A 189 -5.54 -12.17 -22.26
C PHE A 189 -5.08 -11.65 -20.90
N GLY A 190 -3.76 -11.62 -20.70
CA GLY A 190 -3.15 -11.35 -19.40
C GLY A 190 -3.38 -9.92 -18.91
N SER A 191 -3.59 -8.94 -19.78
CA SER A 191 -3.79 -7.54 -19.39
C SER A 191 -5.11 -7.37 -18.65
N THR A 192 -5.06 -7.11 -17.34
CA THR A 192 -6.24 -7.12 -16.48
C THR A 192 -6.33 -5.84 -15.65
N PHE A 193 -7.54 -5.30 -15.58
CA PHE A 193 -7.94 -4.28 -14.62
C PHE A 193 -8.77 -4.92 -13.51
N ARG A 194 -8.47 -4.62 -12.25
CA ARG A 194 -9.19 -5.17 -11.09
C ARG A 194 -9.68 -4.06 -10.20
N LYS A 195 -10.86 -4.26 -9.61
CA LYS A 195 -11.46 -3.40 -8.61
C LYS A 195 -11.73 -4.23 -7.35
N ILE A 196 -11.20 -3.76 -6.23
CA ILE A 196 -11.30 -4.40 -4.93
C ILE A 196 -11.90 -3.40 -3.95
N SER A 197 -13.04 -3.73 -3.36
CA SER A 197 -13.68 -2.85 -2.38
C SER A 197 -12.77 -2.64 -1.16
N PHE A 198 -12.81 -1.44 -0.59
CA PHE A 198 -12.19 -1.11 0.69
C PHE A 198 -13.25 -0.54 1.67
N PRO A 199 -13.38 -1.05 2.91
CA PRO A 199 -12.56 -2.08 3.57
C PRO A 199 -12.55 -3.42 2.81
N PHE A 200 -11.41 -4.13 2.88
CA PHE A 200 -11.19 -5.30 2.02
C PHE A 200 -12.20 -6.42 2.28
N THR A 201 -12.66 -7.02 1.19
CA THR A 201 -13.48 -8.23 1.16
C THR A 201 -12.88 -9.22 0.16
N ASP A 202 -13.33 -10.48 0.19
CA ASP A 202 -12.86 -11.48 -0.78
C ASP A 202 -13.42 -11.28 -2.20
N LYS A 203 -14.32 -10.31 -2.40
CA LYS A 203 -14.92 -10.02 -3.71
C LYS A 203 -14.01 -9.12 -4.54
N GLN A 204 -13.74 -9.54 -5.76
CA GLN A 204 -12.94 -8.80 -6.73
C GLN A 204 -13.68 -8.79 -8.06
N GLU A 205 -13.82 -7.60 -8.65
CA GLU A 205 -14.27 -7.44 -10.03
C GLU A 205 -13.03 -7.34 -10.91
N GLN A 206 -13.05 -8.00 -12.07
CA GLN A 206 -11.96 -7.95 -13.03
C GLN A 206 -12.49 -7.80 -14.46
N ALA A 207 -11.75 -7.07 -15.28
CA ALA A 207 -11.97 -6.95 -16.71
C ALA A 207 -10.63 -7.16 -17.43
N SER A 208 -10.65 -7.97 -18.48
CA SER A 208 -9.46 -8.23 -19.31
C SER A 208 -9.49 -7.32 -20.54
N LEU A 209 -8.32 -6.85 -20.94
CA LEU A 209 -8.13 -6.02 -22.13
C LEU A 209 -7.50 -6.87 -23.23
N GLU A 210 -8.17 -6.91 -24.39
CA GLU A 210 -7.67 -7.56 -25.59
C GLU A 210 -7.05 -6.51 -26.50
N ILE A 211 -5.76 -6.68 -26.81
CA ILE A 211 -5.01 -5.75 -27.66
C ILE A 211 -4.64 -6.49 -28.94
N TYR A 212 -5.02 -5.94 -30.10
CA TYR A 212 -4.61 -6.48 -31.41
C TYR A 212 -3.61 -5.54 -32.07
N HIS A 213 -2.46 -6.07 -32.47
CA HIS A 213 -1.41 -5.30 -33.12
C HIS A 213 -1.35 -5.64 -34.61
N ALA A 214 -1.91 -4.73 -35.42
CA ALA A 214 -2.10 -4.93 -36.85
C ALA A 214 -0.79 -5.15 -37.64
N ALA A 215 0.33 -4.57 -37.18
CA ALA A 215 1.63 -4.65 -37.88
C ALA A 215 2.18 -6.09 -38.01
N HIS A 216 1.85 -6.96 -37.06
CA HIS A 216 2.22 -8.38 -37.14
C HIS A 216 1.02 -9.32 -37.00
N GLY A 217 -0.21 -8.78 -37.08
CA GLY A 217 -1.46 -9.53 -37.15
C GLY A 217 -1.72 -10.45 -35.96
N LYS A 218 -1.28 -10.08 -34.75
CA LYS A 218 -1.42 -10.92 -33.53
C LYS A 218 -2.06 -10.15 -32.39
N PHE A 219 -2.72 -10.90 -31.51
CA PHE A 219 -3.13 -10.41 -30.21
C PHE A 219 -1.90 -10.30 -29.29
N GLU A 220 -1.84 -9.22 -28.54
CA GLU A 220 -0.86 -8.96 -27.50
C GLU A 220 -1.42 -9.45 -26.17
N THR A 221 -1.03 -10.66 -25.79
CA THR A 221 -1.59 -11.37 -24.62
C THR A 221 -0.83 -11.11 -23.32
N ASN A 222 0.34 -10.45 -23.38
CA ASN A 222 1.24 -10.19 -22.25
C ASN A 222 1.69 -8.73 -22.19
N SER A 223 0.76 -7.79 -22.35
CA SER A 223 1.06 -6.35 -22.40
C SER A 223 0.45 -5.62 -21.20
N PRO A 224 1.17 -5.49 -20.07
CA PRO A 224 0.62 -4.85 -18.88
C PRO A 224 0.17 -3.42 -19.20
N ILE A 225 -1.00 -3.06 -18.67
CA ILE A 225 -1.49 -1.68 -18.68
C ILE A 225 -0.58 -0.87 -17.76
N ARG A 226 -0.09 0.28 -18.21
CA ARG A 226 0.75 1.20 -17.44
C ARG A 226 0.23 2.62 -17.64
N THR A 227 0.41 3.46 -16.64
CA THR A 227 0.03 4.89 -16.67
C THR A 227 1.19 5.77 -16.26
#